data_AF-A0A2E2W6K5-F1
#
_entry.id   AF-A0A2E2W6K5-F1
#
_cell.length_a   1.000
_cell.length_b   1.000
_cell.length_c   1.000
_cell.angle_alpha   90.00
_cell.angle_beta   90.00
_cell.angle_gamma   90.00
#
_symmetry.space_group_name_H-M   'P 1'
#
loop_
_entity.id
_entity.type
_entity.pdbx_description
1 polymer ?
#
loop_
_entity_poly.entity_id
_entity_poly.type
_entity_poly.pdbx_seq_one_letter_code
_entity_poly.pdbx_strand_id
1 'polypeptide(L)'
;MANEDHFKKVVSHAKEYGYIFGSSEIYDGLSAVYDYAQNGVELKKNIREYWWRSMVYMHQNIVGIDAAILMHPTTWKASGHVDAFNDPLIDNKDSKKRYRADVLLEDYCEKLEQKAQKEIAKAQKRFGDAFDEAQFVATHPRVVRYREQQKEILNRMATSLDAEDLADVKALIEELEIADPETGSRNWTDVKQFNLMFGTKLGAS
;
A
#
# COMPACT_ATOMS: atom_id res chain seq x y z
N MET A 1 18.48 0.60 0.36
CA MET A 1 19.64 1.38 -0.13
C MET A 1 19.93 1.18 -1.62
N ALA A 2 20.42 0.02 -2.12
CA ALA A 2 20.70 -0.12 -3.56
C ALA A 2 19.44 -0.01 -4.46
N ASN A 3 18.32 -0.58 -4.03
CA ASN A 3 17.07 -0.53 -4.80
C ASN A 3 16.41 0.86 -4.78
N GLU A 4 16.48 1.58 -3.64
CA GLU A 4 15.99 2.96 -3.53
C GLU A 4 16.79 3.92 -4.42
N ASP A 5 18.10 3.69 -4.56
CA ASP A 5 18.96 4.49 -5.44
C ASP A 5 18.63 4.25 -6.92
N HIS A 6 18.33 3.00 -7.30
CA HIS A 6 17.84 2.69 -8.66
C HIS A 6 16.47 3.31 -8.92
N PHE A 7 15.54 3.24 -7.96
CA PHE A 7 14.23 3.84 -8.12
C PHE A 7 14.31 5.37 -8.30
N LYS A 8 15.14 6.04 -7.50
CA LYS A 8 15.42 7.48 -7.66
C LYS A 8 15.98 7.82 -9.05
N LYS A 9 16.89 6.98 -9.57
CA LYS A 9 17.43 7.13 -10.94
C LYS A 9 16.33 6.98 -12.00
N VAL A 10 15.43 6.02 -11.84
CA VAL A 10 14.28 5.83 -12.75
C VAL A 10 13.35 7.03 -12.72
N VAL A 11 13.00 7.53 -11.52
CA VAL A 11 12.16 8.73 -11.37
C VAL A 11 12.82 9.96 -12.01
N SER A 12 14.12 10.16 -11.78
CA SER A 12 14.88 11.25 -12.41
C SER A 12 14.86 11.14 -13.93
N HIS A 13 15.11 9.94 -14.48
CA HIS A 13 15.06 9.70 -15.92
C HIS A 13 13.65 9.93 -16.49
N ALA A 14 12.61 9.43 -15.83
CA ALA A 14 11.24 9.62 -16.27
C ALA A 14 10.86 11.12 -16.35
N LYS A 15 11.32 11.93 -15.39
CA LYS A 15 11.12 13.38 -15.40
C LYS A 15 11.95 14.08 -16.47
N GLU A 16 13.25 13.79 -16.54
CA GLU A 16 14.19 14.41 -17.48
C GLU A 16 13.81 14.15 -18.95
N TYR A 17 13.36 12.94 -19.26
CA TYR A 17 13.05 12.51 -20.63
C TYR A 17 11.55 12.60 -20.97
N GLY A 18 10.75 13.32 -20.18
CA GLY A 18 9.37 13.63 -20.54
C GLY A 18 8.42 12.42 -20.56
N TYR A 19 8.52 11.55 -19.56
CA TYR A 19 7.56 10.48 -19.33
C TYR A 19 6.44 10.93 -18.39
N ILE A 20 6.77 11.31 -17.15
CA ILE A 20 5.79 11.63 -16.10
C ILE A 20 6.26 12.83 -15.28
N PHE A 21 5.33 13.73 -14.96
CA PHE A 21 5.52 14.87 -14.06
C PHE A 21 4.49 14.87 -12.93
N GLY A 22 4.80 15.53 -11.82
CA GLY A 22 3.79 15.81 -10.80
C GLY A 22 2.74 16.75 -11.38
N SER A 23 1.46 16.42 -11.20
CA SER A 23 0.41 17.29 -11.73
C SER A 23 0.38 18.61 -10.98
N SER A 24 0.18 19.71 -11.72
CA SER A 24 0.19 21.07 -11.15
C SER A 24 1.48 21.42 -10.40
N GLU A 25 2.63 20.91 -10.83
CA GLU A 25 3.93 21.08 -10.14
C GLU A 25 4.30 22.54 -9.85
N ILE A 26 3.92 23.48 -10.72
CA ILE A 26 4.16 24.93 -10.51
C ILE A 26 3.28 25.56 -9.41
N TYR A 27 2.30 24.82 -8.92
CA TYR A 27 1.37 25.20 -7.85
C TYR A 27 1.48 24.22 -6.66
N ASP A 28 2.71 23.88 -6.28
CA ASP A 28 3.07 22.93 -5.21
C ASP A 28 2.69 21.46 -5.45
N GLY A 29 2.07 21.17 -6.59
CA GLY A 29 1.67 19.82 -6.99
C GLY A 29 0.42 19.32 -6.28
N LEU A 30 -0.19 18.29 -6.88
CA LEU A 30 -1.29 17.54 -6.25
C LEU A 30 -0.82 16.13 -5.92
N SER A 31 -0.79 15.79 -4.63
CA SER A 31 -0.28 14.50 -4.15
C SER A 31 -0.98 13.33 -4.85
N ALA A 32 -0.19 12.34 -5.27
CA ALA A 32 -0.63 11.15 -6.01
C ALA A 32 -1.31 11.41 -7.37
N VAL A 33 -1.24 12.63 -7.91
CA VAL A 33 -1.75 12.96 -9.25
C VAL A 33 -0.59 13.36 -10.16
N TYR A 34 -0.57 12.79 -11.37
CA TYR A 34 0.55 12.89 -12.29
C TYR A 34 0.09 13.13 -13.73
N ASP A 35 0.90 13.87 -14.47
CA ASP A 35 0.68 14.17 -15.89
C ASP A 35 1.67 13.37 -16.75
N TYR A 36 1.15 12.73 -17.80
CA TYR A 36 1.97 12.03 -18.79
C TYR A 36 2.41 13.01 -19.88
N ALA A 37 3.71 13.11 -20.12
CA ALA A 37 4.29 13.97 -21.15
C ALA A 37 4.55 13.23 -22.47
N GLN A 38 5.31 13.82 -23.39
CA GLN A 38 5.40 13.36 -24.79
C GLN A 38 5.80 11.89 -24.95
N ASN A 39 6.77 11.39 -24.17
CA ASN A 39 7.18 9.99 -24.26
C ASN A 39 6.26 9.09 -23.41
N GLY A 40 5.75 9.61 -22.30
CA GLY A 40 4.84 8.87 -21.43
C GLY A 40 3.49 8.59 -22.06
N VAL A 41 2.92 9.55 -22.80
CA VAL A 41 1.63 9.38 -23.47
C VAL A 41 1.71 8.35 -24.59
N GLU A 42 2.79 8.35 -25.38
CA GLU A 42 3.03 7.34 -26.42
C GLU A 42 3.27 5.95 -25.81
N LEU A 43 4.06 5.85 -24.74
CA LEU A 43 4.25 4.59 -24.02
C LEU A 43 2.93 4.05 -23.46
N LYS A 44 2.16 4.89 -22.76
CA LYS A 44 0.85 4.52 -22.19
C LYS A 44 -0.11 4.05 -23.29
N LYS A 45 -0.16 4.76 -24.42
CA LYS A 45 -0.96 4.40 -25.58
C LYS A 45 -0.53 3.04 -26.13
N ASN A 46 0.76 2.82 -26.38
CA ASN A 46 1.26 1.56 -26.92
C ASN A 46 0.92 0.35 -26.02
N ILE A 47 1.05 0.51 -24.69
CA ILE A 47 0.68 -0.53 -23.73
C ILE A 47 -0.83 -0.80 -23.78
N ARG A 48 -1.67 0.25 -23.79
CA ARG A 48 -3.12 0.12 -23.86
C ARG A 48 -3.57 -0.57 -25.16
N GLU A 49 -3.02 -0.18 -26.30
CA GLU A 49 -3.35 -0.79 -27.60
C GLU A 49 -2.90 -2.25 -27.67
N TYR A 50 -1.71 -2.57 -27.15
CA TYR A 50 -1.24 -3.94 -27.05
C TYR A 50 -2.19 -4.81 -26.21
N TRP A 51 -2.57 -4.31 -25.03
CA TRP A 51 -3.50 -5.00 -24.13
C TRP A 51 -4.88 -5.19 -24.76
N TRP A 52 -5.42 -4.15 -25.41
CA TRP A 52 -6.72 -4.22 -26.08
C TRP A 52 -6.72 -5.27 -27.18
N ARG A 53 -5.69 -5.29 -28.03
CA ARG A 53 -5.55 -6.31 -29.07
C ARG A 53 -5.45 -7.70 -28.47
N SER A 54 -4.63 -7.87 -27.44
CA SER A 54 -4.46 -9.16 -26.76
C SER A 54 -5.77 -9.66 -26.18
N MET A 55 -6.51 -8.82 -25.45
CA MET A 55 -7.69 -9.26 -24.70
C MET A 55 -8.96 -9.29 -25.55
N VAL A 56 -9.18 -8.29 -26.41
CA VAL A 56 -10.45 -8.14 -27.13
C VAL A 56 -10.41 -8.82 -28.50
N TYR A 57 -9.31 -8.72 -29.24
CA TYR A 57 -9.26 -9.25 -30.61
C TYR A 57 -8.83 -10.72 -30.68
N MET A 58 -8.04 -11.21 -29.70
CA MET A 58 -7.58 -12.60 -29.69
C MET A 58 -8.48 -13.55 -28.90
N HIS A 59 -9.52 -13.04 -28.23
CA HIS A 59 -10.48 -13.85 -27.47
C HIS A 59 -11.90 -13.66 -28.01
N GLN A 60 -12.61 -14.76 -28.28
CA GLN A 60 -13.97 -14.71 -28.83
C GLN A 60 -15.04 -14.28 -27.82
N ASN A 61 -14.72 -14.31 -26.52
CA ASN A 61 -15.66 -14.11 -25.42
C ASN A 61 -15.45 -12.79 -24.67
N ILE A 62 -14.70 -11.84 -25.22
CA ILE A 62 -14.43 -10.53 -24.62
C ILE A 62 -14.91 -9.45 -25.59
N VAL A 63 -15.75 -8.54 -25.10
CA VAL A 63 -16.33 -7.45 -25.88
C VAL A 63 -15.92 -6.11 -25.28
N GLY A 64 -15.43 -5.20 -26.13
CA GLY A 64 -15.06 -3.86 -25.71
C GLY A 64 -16.27 -2.94 -25.53
N ILE A 65 -16.29 -2.21 -24.41
CA ILE A 65 -17.27 -1.14 -24.12
C ILE A 65 -16.53 0.07 -23.55
N ASP A 66 -17.08 1.26 -23.74
CA ASP A 66 -16.60 2.50 -23.12
C ASP A 66 -17.74 3.13 -22.32
N ALA A 67 -17.59 3.20 -21.00
CA ALA A 67 -18.63 3.60 -20.06
C ALA A 67 -18.30 4.94 -19.41
N ALA A 68 -19.34 5.69 -19.02
CA ALA A 68 -19.15 6.96 -18.32
C ALA A 68 -18.51 6.75 -16.94
N ILE A 69 -17.63 7.69 -16.54
CA ILE A 69 -16.99 7.70 -15.21
C ILE A 69 -18.01 8.03 -14.11
N LEU A 70 -18.90 9.00 -14.37
CA LEU A 70 -19.95 9.38 -13.43
C LEU A 70 -21.11 8.38 -13.56
N MET A 71 -21.42 7.72 -12.44
CA MET A 71 -22.49 6.73 -12.36
C MET A 71 -23.53 7.09 -11.30
N HIS A 72 -24.76 6.63 -11.49
CA HIS A 72 -25.84 6.81 -10.54
C HIS A 72 -25.51 6.16 -9.18
N PRO A 73 -25.79 6.79 -8.02
CA PRO A 73 -25.40 6.29 -6.70
C PRO A 73 -25.89 4.85 -6.41
N THR A 74 -27.07 4.49 -6.90
CA THR A 74 -27.62 3.13 -6.74
C THR A 74 -26.73 2.05 -7.36
N THR A 75 -25.97 2.35 -8.41
CA THR A 75 -25.01 1.40 -9.00
C THR A 75 -23.95 1.00 -7.99
N TRP A 76 -23.39 1.97 -7.25
CA TRP A 76 -22.36 1.74 -6.24
C TRP A 76 -22.91 1.08 -4.97
N LYS A 77 -24.16 1.35 -4.63
CA LYS A 77 -24.84 0.66 -3.52
C LYS A 77 -25.12 -0.79 -3.87
N ALA A 78 -25.63 -1.05 -5.07
CA ALA A 78 -25.92 -2.40 -5.55
C ALA A 78 -24.65 -3.25 -5.70
N SER A 79 -23.52 -2.64 -6.08
CA SER A 79 -22.22 -3.32 -6.16
C SER A 79 -21.51 -3.44 -4.81
N GLY A 80 -22.07 -2.90 -3.72
CA GLY A 80 -21.50 -2.94 -2.37
C GLY A 80 -20.39 -1.92 -2.09
N HIS A 81 -19.96 -1.12 -3.06
CA HIS A 81 -18.84 -0.17 -2.88
C HIS A 81 -19.14 0.94 -1.87
N VAL A 82 -20.42 1.34 -1.72
CA VAL A 82 -20.82 2.32 -0.70
C VAL A 82 -20.52 1.82 0.72
N ASP A 83 -20.65 0.51 0.96
CA ASP A 83 -20.55 -0.04 2.31
C ASP A 83 -19.19 -0.70 2.58
N ALA A 84 -18.54 -1.25 1.55
CA ALA A 84 -17.34 -2.07 1.70
C ALA A 84 -16.04 -1.42 1.16
N PHE A 85 -16.12 -0.34 0.36
CA PHE A 85 -14.93 0.30 -0.21
C PHE A 85 -14.35 1.35 0.74
N ASN A 86 -13.91 0.89 1.91
CA ASN A 86 -13.38 1.72 2.97
C ASN A 86 -12.01 1.25 3.43
N ASP A 87 -11.16 2.19 3.82
CA ASP A 87 -9.92 1.89 4.55
C ASP A 87 -10.09 2.19 6.06
N PRO A 88 -9.48 1.39 6.95
CA PRO A 88 -9.43 1.68 8.38
C PRO A 88 -8.41 2.79 8.64
N LEU A 89 -8.88 4.00 8.97
CA LEU A 89 -8.03 5.16 9.22
C LEU A 89 -7.94 5.48 10.72
N ILE A 90 -6.74 5.91 11.14
CA ILE A 90 -6.41 6.35 12.49
C ILE A 90 -5.65 7.68 12.43
N ASP A 91 -5.99 8.62 13.29
CA ASP A 91 -5.36 9.95 13.35
C ASP A 91 -4.43 10.02 14.57
N ASN A 92 -3.26 10.65 14.43
CA ASN A 92 -2.44 11.02 15.58
C ASN A 92 -2.83 12.43 16.04
N LYS A 93 -3.13 12.62 17.32
CA LYS A 93 -3.59 13.92 17.84
C LYS A 93 -2.50 14.98 17.92
N ASP A 94 -1.23 14.57 17.95
CA ASP A 94 -0.10 15.49 18.11
C ASP A 94 0.40 15.97 16.73
N SER A 95 0.59 15.05 15.76
CA SER A 95 0.96 15.43 14.39
C SER A 95 -0.21 15.87 13.53
N LYS A 96 -1.44 15.54 13.93
CA LYS A 96 -2.69 15.74 13.16
C LYS A 96 -2.69 15.04 11.81
N LYS A 97 -1.81 14.04 11.64
CA LYS A 97 -1.75 13.23 10.44
C LYS A 97 -2.65 12.02 10.55
N ARG A 98 -3.12 11.61 9.38
CA ARG A 98 -3.97 10.45 9.17
C ARG A 98 -3.15 9.32 8.58
N TYR A 99 -3.34 8.13 9.14
CA TYR A 99 -2.67 6.92 8.70
C TYR A 99 -3.69 5.82 8.48
N ARG A 100 -3.30 4.88 7.62
CA ARG A 100 -3.98 3.60 7.47
C ARG A 100 -3.54 2.67 8.60
N ALA A 101 -4.51 2.19 9.39
CA ALA A 101 -4.25 1.40 10.59
C ALA A 101 -3.62 0.04 10.26
N ASP A 102 -4.07 -0.58 9.16
CA ASP A 102 -3.51 -1.81 8.61
C ASP A 102 -2.06 -1.60 8.13
N VAL A 103 -1.78 -0.52 7.40
CA VAL A 103 -0.43 -0.20 6.93
C VAL A 103 0.55 0.02 8.10
N LEU A 104 0.11 0.65 9.20
CA LEU A 104 0.96 0.80 10.39
C LEU A 104 1.39 -0.56 10.98
N LEU A 105 0.48 -1.54 10.97
CA LEU A 105 0.75 -2.90 11.43
C LEU A 105 1.63 -3.67 10.44
N GLU A 106 1.38 -3.51 9.14
CA GLU A 106 2.20 -4.09 8.07
C GLU A 106 3.64 -3.56 8.12
N ASP A 107 3.83 -2.25 8.29
CA ASP A 107 5.15 -1.62 8.43
C ASP A 107 5.88 -2.14 9.67
N TYR A 108 5.17 -2.37 10.78
CA TYR A 108 5.73 -3.00 11.97
C TYR A 108 6.18 -4.44 11.70
N CYS A 109 5.33 -5.21 11.01
CA CYS A 109 5.63 -6.57 10.57
C CYS A 109 6.85 -6.61 9.64
N GLU A 110 6.97 -5.67 8.72
CA GLU A 110 8.14 -5.56 7.84
C GLU A 110 9.41 -5.27 8.66
N LYS A 111 9.34 -4.40 9.68
CA LYS A 111 10.48 -4.16 10.59
C LYS A 111 10.90 -5.44 11.35
N LEU A 112 9.97 -6.33 11.69
CA LEU A 112 10.30 -7.63 12.29
C LEU A 112 11.02 -8.53 11.28
N GLU A 113 10.54 -8.62 10.04
CA GLU A 113 11.19 -9.41 9.00
C GLU A 113 12.58 -8.86 8.65
N GLN A 114 12.75 -7.53 8.58
CA GLN A 114 14.06 -6.92 8.40
C GLN A 114 15.03 -7.25 9.56
N LYS A 115 14.54 -7.37 10.81
CA LYS A 115 15.37 -7.83 11.94
C LYS A 115 15.76 -9.30 11.77
N ALA A 116 14.83 -10.16 11.33
CA ALA A 116 15.10 -11.56 11.05
C ALA A 116 16.16 -11.71 9.94
N GLN A 117 15.98 -11.02 8.81
CA GLN A 117 16.93 -11.00 7.69
C GLN A 117 18.32 -10.51 8.10
N LYS A 118 18.42 -9.51 8.98
CA LYS A 118 19.72 -9.06 9.50
C LYS A 118 20.43 -10.13 10.31
N GLU A 119 19.73 -10.93 11.11
CA GLU A 119 20.34 -12.04 11.86
C GLU A 119 20.77 -13.18 10.91
N ILE A 120 19.95 -13.50 9.90
CA ILE A 120 20.29 -14.48 8.85
C ILE A 120 21.54 -14.04 8.09
N ALA A 121 21.59 -12.80 7.63
CA ALA A 121 22.74 -12.26 6.89
C ALA A 121 24.03 -12.25 7.73
N LYS A 122 23.94 -12.00 9.05
CA LYS A 122 25.10 -12.11 9.95
C LYS A 122 25.56 -13.56 10.09
N ALA A 123 24.63 -14.50 10.21
CA ALA A 123 24.95 -15.92 10.30
C ALA A 123 25.59 -16.43 9.00
N GLN A 124 25.04 -16.06 7.85
CA GLN A 124 25.61 -16.38 6.54
C GLN A 124 27.05 -15.87 6.40
N LYS A 125 27.33 -14.62 6.82
CA LYS A 125 28.70 -14.08 6.83
C LYS A 125 29.65 -14.81 7.79
N ARG A 126 29.12 -15.37 8.89
CA ARG A 126 29.92 -16.04 9.92
C ARG A 126 30.23 -17.49 9.56
N PHE A 127 29.28 -18.21 8.96
CA PHE A 127 29.38 -19.64 8.68
C PHE A 127 29.75 -19.94 7.21
N GLY A 128 29.68 -18.95 6.32
CA GLY A 128 30.14 -19.08 4.92
C GLY A 128 29.47 -20.24 4.21
N ASP A 129 30.29 -21.08 3.57
CA ASP A 129 29.82 -22.24 2.78
C ASP A 129 29.17 -23.35 3.62
N ALA A 130 29.36 -23.35 4.95
CA ALA A 130 28.73 -24.29 5.87
C ALA A 130 27.37 -23.79 6.41
N PHE A 131 26.86 -22.65 5.93
CA PHE A 131 25.60 -22.08 6.38
C PHE A 131 24.39 -22.78 5.73
N ASP A 132 23.61 -23.48 6.54
CA ASP A 132 22.26 -23.94 6.16
C ASP A 132 21.22 -22.90 6.62
N GLU A 133 20.71 -22.13 5.67
CA GLU A 133 19.71 -21.10 5.93
C GLU A 133 18.39 -21.68 6.44
N ALA A 134 17.95 -22.82 5.89
CA ALA A 134 16.68 -23.43 6.25
C ALA A 134 16.72 -23.94 7.70
N GLN A 135 17.81 -24.59 8.10
CA GLN A 135 18.01 -25.02 9.48
C GLN A 135 18.12 -23.81 10.42
N PHE A 136 18.85 -22.77 10.03
CA PHE A 136 19.04 -21.58 10.87
C PHE A 136 17.72 -20.83 11.10
N VAL A 137 16.94 -20.63 10.05
CA VAL A 137 15.61 -20.00 10.12
C VAL A 137 14.67 -20.79 11.03
N ALA A 138 14.72 -22.13 10.97
CA ALA A 138 13.84 -22.99 11.76
C ALA A 138 14.23 -23.10 13.24
N THR A 139 15.50 -22.84 13.59
CA THR A 139 16.03 -23.14 14.93
C THR A 139 16.53 -21.92 15.70
N HIS A 140 16.90 -20.83 15.02
CA HIS A 140 17.49 -19.68 15.70
C HIS A 140 16.43 -18.91 16.51
N PRO A 141 16.57 -18.81 17.86
CA PRO A 141 15.49 -18.33 18.73
C PRO A 141 14.94 -16.95 18.38
N ARG A 142 15.80 -16.04 17.91
CA ARG A 142 15.36 -14.69 17.52
C ARG A 142 14.59 -14.67 16.20
N VAL A 143 15.03 -15.45 15.21
CA VAL A 143 14.43 -15.47 13.87
C VAL A 143 13.06 -16.12 13.95
N VAL A 144 12.97 -17.25 14.64
CA VAL A 144 11.70 -17.94 14.93
C VAL A 144 10.73 -16.98 15.63
N ARG A 145 11.16 -16.35 16.73
CA ARG A 145 10.32 -15.39 17.47
C ARG A 145 9.82 -14.23 16.60
N TYR A 146 10.67 -13.62 15.77
CA TYR A 146 10.24 -12.50 14.92
C TYR A 146 9.20 -12.95 13.88
N ARG A 147 9.37 -14.12 13.28
CA ARG A 147 8.43 -14.65 12.28
C ARG A 147 7.12 -15.15 12.89
N GLU A 148 7.18 -15.76 14.06
CA GLU A 148 5.98 -16.14 14.82
C GLU A 148 5.17 -14.91 15.21
N GLN A 149 5.83 -13.90 15.78
CA GLN A 149 5.19 -12.63 16.14
C GLN A 149 4.57 -11.95 14.90
N GLN A 150 5.29 -11.89 13.78
CA GLN A 150 4.78 -11.35 12.53
C GLN A 150 3.50 -12.07 12.08
N LYS A 151 3.53 -13.42 12.09
CA LYS A 151 2.39 -14.24 11.69
C LYS A 151 1.19 -14.03 12.60
N GLU A 152 1.40 -13.94 13.91
CA GLU A 152 0.35 -13.69 14.89
C GLU A 152 -0.32 -12.32 14.68
N ILE A 153 0.48 -11.27 14.49
CA ILE A 153 -0.02 -9.92 14.24
C ILE A 153 -0.85 -9.87 12.96
N LEU A 154 -0.34 -10.42 11.85
CA LEU A 154 -1.05 -10.41 10.56
C LEU A 154 -2.35 -11.22 10.63
N ASN A 155 -2.34 -12.36 11.33
CA ASN A 155 -3.55 -13.17 11.50
C ASN A 155 -4.61 -12.48 12.37
N ARG A 156 -4.21 -11.86 13.48
CA ARG A 156 -5.13 -11.08 14.32
C ARG A 156 -5.69 -9.90 13.55
N MET A 157 -4.83 -9.13 12.89
CA MET A 157 -5.25 -8.00 12.04
C MET A 157 -6.26 -8.43 10.97
N ALA A 158 -5.98 -9.50 10.22
CA ALA A 158 -6.92 -10.00 9.20
C ALA A 158 -8.26 -10.41 9.81
N THR A 159 -8.24 -11.14 10.94
CA THR A 159 -9.45 -11.56 11.64
C THR A 159 -10.28 -10.36 12.12
N SER A 160 -9.62 -9.36 12.71
CA SER A 160 -10.28 -8.17 13.25
C SER A 160 -10.85 -7.28 12.15
N LEU A 161 -10.17 -7.16 11.00
CA LEU A 161 -10.68 -6.43 9.83
C LEU A 161 -11.86 -7.16 9.18
N ASP A 162 -11.79 -8.49 9.01
CA ASP A 162 -12.89 -9.30 8.48
C ASP A 162 -14.14 -9.26 9.38
N ALA A 163 -13.95 -9.14 10.70
CA ALA A 163 -15.01 -9.01 11.68
C ALA A 163 -15.47 -7.55 11.92
N GLU A 164 -14.88 -6.58 11.21
CA GLU A 164 -15.08 -5.13 11.42
C GLU A 164 -14.81 -4.65 12.86
N ASP A 165 -13.99 -5.39 13.62
CA ASP A 165 -13.58 -5.05 14.99
C ASP A 165 -12.42 -4.04 14.99
N LEU A 166 -12.76 -2.79 14.69
CA LEU A 166 -11.79 -1.68 14.65
C LEU A 166 -11.23 -1.34 16.04
N ALA A 167 -11.93 -1.71 17.11
CA ALA A 167 -11.44 -1.51 18.47
C ALA A 167 -10.27 -2.45 18.75
N ASP A 168 -10.36 -3.72 18.32
CA ASP A 168 -9.24 -4.65 18.42
C ASP A 168 -8.05 -4.24 17.53
N VAL A 169 -8.30 -3.73 16.32
CA VAL A 169 -7.22 -3.18 15.46
C VAL A 169 -6.47 -2.06 16.18
N LYS A 170 -7.19 -1.14 16.85
CA LYS A 170 -6.56 -0.09 17.67
C LYS A 170 -5.79 -0.69 18.85
N ALA A 171 -6.39 -1.62 19.58
CA ALA A 171 -5.76 -2.27 20.72
C ALA A 171 -4.44 -2.93 20.30
N LEU A 172 -4.42 -3.62 19.16
CA LEU A 172 -3.22 -4.23 18.59
C LEU A 172 -2.13 -3.18 18.29
N ILE A 173 -2.48 -2.01 17.76
CA ILE A 173 -1.51 -0.91 17.52
C ILE A 173 -0.92 -0.40 18.84
N GLU A 174 -1.74 -0.24 19.88
CA GLU A 174 -1.32 0.24 21.20
C GLU A 174 -0.47 -0.81 21.94
N GLU A 175 -0.86 -2.09 21.89
CA GLU A 175 -0.14 -3.22 22.49
C GLU A 175 1.26 -3.40 21.88
N LEU A 176 1.40 -3.18 20.57
CA LEU A 176 2.68 -3.21 19.86
C LEU A 176 3.51 -1.93 20.05
N GLU A 177 2.98 -0.96 20.80
CA GLU A 177 3.55 0.36 21.05
C GLU A 177 3.96 1.11 19.78
N ILE A 178 3.19 0.94 18.70
CA ILE A 178 3.48 1.57 17.41
C ILE A 178 3.33 3.08 17.56
N ALA A 179 4.43 3.78 17.27
CA ALA A 179 4.53 5.23 17.35
C ALA A 179 4.39 5.86 15.96
N ASP A 180 3.85 7.07 15.93
CA ASP A 180 3.76 7.92 14.76
C ASP A 180 5.16 8.07 14.12
N PRO A 181 5.31 7.74 12.81
CA PRO A 181 6.60 7.85 12.12
C PRO A 181 7.21 9.26 12.15
N GLU A 182 6.40 10.30 12.29
CA GLU A 182 6.89 11.69 12.24
C GLU A 182 7.28 12.24 13.60
N THR A 183 6.43 12.05 14.60
CA THR A 183 6.63 12.67 15.92
C THR A 183 7.10 11.70 16.99
N GLY A 184 7.00 10.39 16.74
CA GLY A 184 7.22 9.35 17.76
C GLY A 184 6.10 9.29 18.81
N SER A 185 5.04 10.08 18.68
CA SER A 185 3.90 10.05 19.60
C SER A 185 3.07 8.78 19.40
N ARG A 186 2.46 8.31 20.49
CA ARG A 186 1.50 7.19 20.49
C ARG A 186 0.07 7.68 20.79
N ASN A 187 -0.18 8.97 20.68
CA ASN A 187 -1.46 9.60 20.97
C ASN A 187 -2.44 9.40 19.81
N TRP A 188 -2.95 8.18 19.67
CA TRP A 188 -3.84 7.77 18.59
C TRP A 188 -5.32 8.06 18.91
N THR A 189 -6.11 8.34 17.88
CA THR A 189 -7.57 8.32 17.95
C THR A 189 -8.11 6.90 17.81
N ASP A 190 -9.44 6.76 17.88
CA ASP A 190 -10.08 5.51 17.47
C ASP A 190 -9.95 5.30 15.96
N VAL A 191 -9.88 4.04 15.55
CA VAL A 191 -9.86 3.62 14.15
C VAL A 191 -11.29 3.74 13.59
N LYS A 192 -11.42 4.29 12.39
CA LYS A 192 -12.72 4.48 11.71
C LYS A 192 -12.63 4.04 10.25
N GLN A 193 -13.73 3.50 9.74
CA GLN A 193 -13.87 3.29 8.30
C GLN A 193 -13.93 4.63 7.58
N PHE A 194 -13.17 4.77 6.49
CA PHE A 194 -13.21 5.91 5.60
C PHE A 194 -13.46 5.46 4.16
N ASN A 195 -14.57 5.90 3.59
CA ASN A 195 -14.91 5.56 2.22
C ASN A 195 -13.98 6.27 1.23
N LEU A 196 -13.43 5.50 0.31
CA LEU A 196 -12.44 5.97 -0.66
C LEU A 196 -13.07 6.54 -1.95
N MET A 197 -14.39 6.47 -2.11
CA MET A 197 -15.04 7.00 -3.30
C MET A 197 -15.08 8.54 -3.29
N PHE A 198 -14.80 9.14 -4.46
CA PHE A 198 -15.00 10.57 -4.65
C PHE A 198 -16.48 10.89 -4.84
N GLY A 199 -17.09 11.51 -3.83
CA GLY A 199 -18.43 12.08 -3.94
C GLY A 199 -18.43 13.38 -4.76
N THR A 200 -19.45 13.58 -5.58
CA THR A 200 -19.70 14.84 -6.28
C THR A 200 -21.19 15.17 -6.28
N LYS A 201 -21.54 16.44 -6.50
CA LYS A 201 -22.91 16.91 -6.69
C LYS A 201 -23.14 17.25 -8.15
N LEU A 202 -24.23 16.76 -8.73
CA LEU A 202 -24.60 17.04 -10.11
C LEU A 202 -25.71 18.09 -10.16
N GLY A 203 -25.49 19.14 -10.95
CA GLY A 203 -26.42 20.25 -11.12
C GLY A 203 -26.26 21.37 -10.08
N ALA A 204 -27.09 22.40 -10.23
CA ALA A 204 -27.17 23.51 -9.27
C ALA A 204 -28.18 23.14 -8.17
N SER A 205 -27.67 22.57 -7.06
CA SER A 205 -28.42 22.36 -5.82
C SER A 205 -27.52 22.57 -4.61
#